data_AF-A0A930Y5Z6-F1
#
_entry.id   AF-A0A930Y5Z6-F1
#
_cell.length_a   1.000
_cell.length_b   1.000
_cell.length_c   1.000
_cell.angle_alpha   90.00
_cell.angle_beta   90.00
_cell.angle_gamma   90.00
#
_symmetry.space_group_name_H-M   'P 1'
#
loop_
_entity.id
_entity.type
_entity.pdbx_description
1 polymer ?
#
loop_
_entity_poly.entity_id
_entity_poly.type
_entity_poly.pdbx_seq_one_letter_code
_entity_poly.pdbx_strand_id
1 'polypeptide(L)'
;MAGDDDVKMDPSMARPVIDRFTTMRQSLSNAQVSVSGAAGLVEMGCGEFGPVVSDGSDGFSIAWRESLHVTADSAGIIAGNTNVFEIEITRLDNELATVPDISGGGGRGPRAE
;
A
#
# COMPACT_ATOMS: atom_id res chain seq x y z
N MET A 1 -18.54 -28.70 -5.72
CA MET A 1 -17.40 -27.79 -5.70
C MET A 1 -17.89 -26.53 -5.03
N ALA A 2 -17.53 -26.32 -3.76
CA ALA A 2 -17.92 -25.14 -3.03
C ALA A 2 -17.25 -23.94 -3.71
N GLY A 3 -18.04 -22.92 -4.00
CA GLY A 3 -17.56 -21.69 -4.63
C GLY A 3 -16.39 -21.15 -3.83
N ASP A 4 -15.35 -20.76 -4.56
CA ASP A 4 -14.30 -19.89 -4.08
C ASP A 4 -14.96 -18.51 -3.87
N ASP A 5 -15.83 -18.42 -2.85
CA ASP A 5 -16.38 -17.17 -2.38
C ASP A 5 -15.15 -16.39 -1.89
N ASP A 6 -14.61 -15.58 -2.79
CA ASP A 6 -13.59 -14.58 -2.55
C ASP A 6 -13.93 -13.91 -1.21
N VAL A 7 -13.21 -14.27 -0.14
CA VAL A 7 -13.53 -13.86 1.23
C VAL A 7 -13.20 -12.38 1.34
N LYS A 8 -14.19 -11.55 1.03
CA LYS A 8 -14.07 -10.11 1.00
C LYS A 8 -14.28 -9.52 2.39
N MET A 9 -13.49 -8.49 2.68
CA MET A 9 -13.69 -7.70 3.88
C MET A 9 -14.75 -6.64 3.60
N ASP A 10 -15.78 -6.58 4.45
CA ASP A 10 -16.81 -5.55 4.38
C ASP A 10 -16.19 -4.14 4.32
N PRO A 11 -16.67 -3.21 3.48
CA PRO A 11 -16.08 -1.87 3.34
C PRO A 11 -15.94 -1.08 4.65
N SER A 12 -16.86 -1.28 5.60
CA SER A 12 -16.80 -0.66 6.93
C SER A 12 -15.66 -1.21 7.79
N MET A 13 -15.18 -2.42 7.48
CA MET A 13 -14.04 -3.08 8.11
C MET A 13 -12.74 -2.83 7.35
N ALA A 14 -12.79 -2.74 6.02
CA ALA A 14 -11.65 -2.46 5.15
C ALA A 14 -11.09 -1.05 5.38
N ARG A 15 -11.96 -0.05 5.59
CA ARG A 15 -11.53 1.33 5.78
C ARG A 15 -10.63 1.52 7.01
N PRO A 16 -11.00 1.05 8.22
CA PRO A 16 -10.11 1.07 9.38
C PRO A 16 -8.76 0.35 9.16
N VAL A 17 -8.75 -0.74 8.40
CA VAL A 17 -7.53 -1.49 8.08
C VAL A 17 -6.60 -0.64 7.21
N ILE A 18 -7.11 -0.07 6.13
CA ILE A 18 -6.37 0.83 5.23
C ILE A 18 -5.79 2.01 6.01
N ASP A 19 -6.62 2.69 6.81
CA ASP A 19 -6.21 3.87 7.58
C ASP A 19 -5.11 3.52 8.60
N ARG A 20 -5.23 2.35 9.26
CA ARG A 20 -4.23 1.88 10.24
C ARG A 20 -2.89 1.54 9.59
N PHE A 21 -2.90 0.82 8.47
CA PHE A 21 -1.65 0.47 7.78
C PHE A 21 -1.01 1.67 7.06
N THR A 22 -1.81 2.62 6.57
CA THR A 22 -1.31 3.90 6.05
C THR A 22 -0.62 4.71 7.15
N THR A 23 -1.26 4.82 8.32
CA THR A 23 -0.67 5.51 9.49
C THR A 23 0.61 4.81 9.94
N MET A 24 0.59 3.48 10.01
CA MET A 24 1.76 2.67 10.40
C MET A 24 2.93 2.91 9.44
N ARG A 25 2.69 2.86 8.12
CA ARG A 25 3.70 3.18 7.12
C ARG A 25 4.33 4.55 7.38
N GLN A 26 3.51 5.58 7.59
CA GLN A 26 4.01 6.93 7.87
C GLN A 26 4.83 7.00 9.16
N SER A 27 4.37 6.36 10.24
CA SER A 27 5.10 6.32 11.51
C SER A 27 6.46 5.64 11.37
N LEU A 28 6.53 4.53 10.62
CA LEU A 28 7.76 3.79 10.37
C LEU A 28 8.75 4.58 9.50
N SER A 29 8.27 5.27 8.46
CA SER A 29 9.10 6.18 7.66
C SER A 29 9.67 7.34 8.50
N ASN A 30 8.86 7.90 9.41
CA ASN A 30 9.35 8.93 10.33
C ASN A 30 10.40 8.38 11.30
N ALA A 31 10.18 7.18 11.85
CA ALA A 31 11.13 6.52 12.74
C ALA A 31 12.48 6.23 12.06
N GLN A 32 12.47 5.90 10.76
CA GLN A 32 13.69 5.69 9.97
C GLN A 32 14.58 6.95 9.95
N VAL A 33 13.97 8.13 9.81
CA VAL A 33 14.67 9.43 9.88
C VAL A 33 15.20 9.67 11.29
N SER A 34 14.40 9.37 12.33
CA SER A 34 14.80 9.56 13.73
C SER A 34 15.99 8.68 14.13
N VAL A 35 16.03 7.42 13.69
CA VAL A 35 17.15 6.49 13.97
C VAL A 35 18.46 7.01 13.39
N SER A 36 18.41 7.62 12.20
CA SER A 36 19.60 8.22 11.56
C SER A 36 20.17 9.36 12.42
N GLY A 37 19.30 10.21 12.98
CA GLY A 37 19.70 11.30 13.87
C GLY A 37 20.21 10.79 15.23
N ALA A 38 19.64 9.69 15.74
CA ALA A 38 20.00 9.12 17.03
C ALA A 38 21.44 8.57 17.06
N ALA A 39 21.92 7.96 15.96
CA ALA A 39 23.29 7.47 15.86
C ALA A 39 24.32 8.59 16.06
N GLY A 40 24.14 9.72 15.37
CA GLY A 40 25.00 10.89 15.54
C GLY A 40 24.92 11.49 16.95
N LEU A 41 23.74 11.47 17.59
CA LEU A 41 23.59 11.91 18.98
C LEU A 41 24.35 11.00 19.96
N VAL A 42 24.37 9.68 19.73
CA VAL A 42 25.13 8.73 20.54
C VAL A 42 26.63 9.00 20.41
N GLU A 43 27.13 9.16 19.19
CA GLU A 43 28.55 9.45 18.94
C GLU A 43 28.99 10.77 19.57
N MET A 44 28.19 11.84 19.40
CA MET A 44 28.46 13.13 20.05
C MET A 44 28.41 13.01 21.58
N GLY A 45 27.46 12.25 22.13
CA GLY A 45 27.32 12.03 23.57
C GLY A 45 28.51 11.26 24.18
N CYS A 46 29.17 10.41 23.39
CA CYS A 46 30.38 9.68 23.80
C CYS A 46 31.65 10.54 23.78
N GLY A 47 31.62 11.75 23.22
CA GLY A 47 32.75 12.66 23.21
C GLY A 47 33.99 12.05 22.56
N GLU A 48 35.10 11.98 23.30
CA GLU A 48 36.36 11.40 22.81
C GLU A 48 36.27 9.89 22.50
N PHE A 49 35.28 9.19 23.08
CA PHE A 49 35.00 7.79 22.78
C PHE A 49 34.09 7.60 21.55
N GLY A 50 33.61 8.68 20.93
CA GLY A 50 32.78 8.64 19.71
C GLY A 50 33.33 7.69 18.62
N PRO A 51 34.63 7.79 18.26
CA PRO A 51 35.22 6.88 17.26
C PRO A 51 35.27 5.40 17.67
N VAL A 52 35.16 5.09 18.96
CA VAL A 52 35.13 3.69 19.45
C VAL A 52 33.74 3.09 19.29
N VAL A 53 32.69 3.91 19.32
CA VAL A 53 31.29 3.47 19.22
C VAL A 53 30.71 3.64 17.81
N SER A 54 31.37 4.39 16.92
CA SER A 54 30.86 4.75 15.58
C SER A 54 30.45 3.54 14.74
N ASP A 55 31.28 2.49 14.70
CA ASP A 55 30.97 1.28 13.92
C ASP A 55 29.69 0.59 14.44
N GLY A 56 29.48 0.62 15.76
CA GLY A 56 28.31 0.06 16.41
C GLY A 56 27.05 0.91 16.22
N SER A 57 27.16 2.24 16.34
CA SER A 57 26.04 3.16 16.12
C SER A 57 25.61 3.19 14.66
N ASP A 58 26.56 3.15 13.72
CA ASP A 58 26.29 3.04 12.29
C ASP A 58 25.63 1.70 11.95
N GLY A 59 26.18 0.59 12.44
CA GLY A 59 25.61 -0.74 12.24
C GLY A 59 24.17 -0.85 12.78
N PHE A 60 23.93 -0.31 13.97
CA PHE A 60 22.59 -0.21 14.55
C PHE A 60 21.66 0.65 13.68
N SER A 61 22.11 1.82 13.26
CA SER A 61 21.34 2.74 12.42
C SER A 61 20.92 2.09 11.11
N ILE A 62 21.86 1.47 10.41
CA ILE A 62 21.61 0.78 9.14
C ILE A 62 20.60 -0.36 9.33
N ALA A 63 20.83 -1.26 10.29
CA ALA A 63 19.97 -2.42 10.51
C ALA A 63 18.52 -2.03 10.84
N TRP A 64 18.34 -1.02 11.69
CA TRP A 64 17.01 -0.53 12.03
C TRP A 64 16.34 0.24 10.90
N ARG A 65 17.11 1.03 10.13
CA ARG A 65 16.55 1.73 8.96
C ARG A 65 16.02 0.75 7.93
N GLU A 66 16.75 -0.32 7.63
CA GLU A 66 16.30 -1.35 6.70
C GLU A 66 15.07 -2.09 7.23
N SER A 67 15.07 -2.46 8.52
CA SER A 67 13.93 -3.14 9.15
C SER A 67 12.66 -2.29 9.12
N LEU A 68 12.78 -1.00 9.42
CA LEU A 68 11.67 -0.04 9.38
C LEU A 68 11.17 0.18 7.94
N HIS A 69 12.08 0.24 6.97
CA HIS A 69 11.74 0.38 5.56
C HIS A 69 10.94 -0.82 5.04
N VAL A 70 11.43 -2.04 5.25
CA VAL A 70 10.72 -3.27 4.85
C VAL A 70 9.34 -3.37 5.51
N THR A 71 9.23 -2.96 6.77
CA THR A 71 7.95 -2.96 7.49
C THR A 71 7.00 -1.89 6.95
N ALA A 72 7.50 -0.70 6.61
CA ALA A 72 6.71 0.37 6.03
C ALA A 72 6.18 0.00 4.64
N ASP A 73 7.01 -0.64 3.82
CA ASP A 73 6.63 -1.15 2.50
C ASP A 73 5.56 -2.23 2.62
N SER A 74 5.75 -3.19 3.54
CA SER A 74 4.75 -4.23 3.81
C SER A 74 3.41 -3.63 4.26
N ALA A 75 3.44 -2.63 5.13
CA ALA A 75 2.24 -1.90 5.53
C ALA A 75 1.59 -1.18 4.34
N GLY A 76 2.38 -0.57 3.47
CA GLY A 76 1.89 0.05 2.23
C GLY A 76 1.23 -0.94 1.28
N ILE A 77 1.81 -2.13 1.13
CA ILE A 77 1.25 -3.22 0.31
C ILE A 77 -0.09 -3.71 0.90
N ILE A 78 -0.18 -3.89 2.22
CA ILE A 78 -1.43 -4.31 2.86
C ILE A 78 -2.52 -3.24 2.68
N ALA A 79 -2.19 -1.97 2.94
CA ALA A 79 -3.12 -0.86 2.71
C ALA A 79 -3.56 -0.77 1.25
N GLY A 80 -2.62 -0.93 0.32
CA GLY A 80 -2.88 -0.91 -1.12
C GLY A 80 -3.72 -2.09 -1.58
N ASN A 81 -3.47 -3.30 -1.08
CA ASN A 81 -4.17 -4.50 -1.57
C ASN A 81 -5.52 -4.74 -0.90
N THR A 82 -5.83 -4.02 0.19
CA THR A 82 -7.14 -4.13 0.85
C THR A 82 -8.24 -3.67 -0.11
N ASN A 83 -9.00 -4.64 -0.64
CA ASN A 83 -10.13 -4.48 -1.58
C ASN A 83 -9.80 -3.85 -2.96
N VAL A 84 -8.53 -3.80 -3.39
CA VAL A 84 -8.17 -3.20 -4.71
C VAL A 84 -8.79 -3.91 -5.90
N PHE A 85 -8.97 -5.24 -5.84
CA PHE A 85 -9.61 -5.99 -6.91
C PHE A 85 -11.10 -5.65 -7.10
N GLU A 86 -11.80 -5.14 -6.08
CA GLU A 86 -13.21 -4.77 -6.18
C GLU A 86 -13.41 -3.38 -6.78
N ILE A 87 -12.50 -2.42 -6.51
CA ILE A 87 -12.56 -1.08 -7.12
C ILE A 87 -12.34 -1.19 -8.63
N GLU A 88 -11.40 -2.02 -9.08
CA GLU A 88 -11.15 -2.23 -10.50
C GLU A 88 -12.32 -2.95 -11.19
N ILE A 89 -12.90 -4.00 -10.59
CA ILE A 89 -14.05 -4.71 -11.16
C ILE A 89 -15.31 -3.83 -11.17
N THR A 90 -15.62 -3.12 -10.08
CA THR A 90 -16.79 -2.22 -10.04
C THR A 90 -16.65 -1.08 -11.03
N ARG A 91 -15.42 -0.56 -11.22
CA ARG A 91 -15.14 0.45 -12.25
C ARG A 91 -15.31 -0.15 -13.65
N LEU A 92 -14.79 -1.35 -13.90
CA LEU A 92 -14.96 -2.07 -15.15
C LEU A 92 -16.43 -2.39 -15.45
N ASP A 93 -17.22 -2.80 -14.47
CA ASP A 93 -18.66 -3.06 -14.61
C ASP A 93 -19.43 -1.79 -14.96
N ASN A 94 -19.10 -0.66 -14.34
CA ASN A 94 -19.69 0.64 -14.66
C ASN A 94 -19.26 1.15 -16.05
N GLU A 95 -18.01 0.93 -16.44
CA GLU A 95 -17.51 1.23 -17.79
C GLU A 95 -18.21 0.34 -18.84
N LEU A 96 -18.41 -0.95 -18.56
CA LEU A 96 -19.10 -1.89 -19.45
C LEU A 96 -20.62 -1.58 -19.56
N ALA A 97 -21.25 -1.19 -18.45
CA ALA A 97 -22.67 -0.82 -18.41
C ALA A 97 -22.99 0.49 -19.14
N THR A 98 -21.97 1.31 -19.45
CA THR A 98 -22.11 2.56 -20.22
C THR A 98 -21.72 2.41 -21.69
N VAL A 99 -21.27 1.24 -22.14
CA VAL A 99 -21.07 0.95 -23.57
C VAL A 99 -22.45 0.86 -24.25
N PRO A 100 -22.77 1.73 -25.24
CA PRO A 100 -24.03 1.64 -25.95
C PRO A 100 -24.09 0.32 -26.72
N ASP A 101 -25.21 -0.38 -26.61
CA ASP A 101 -25.50 -1.59 -27.38
C ASP A 101 -25.44 -1.30 -28.89
N ILE A 102 -24.35 -1.73 -29.55
CA ILE A 102 -24.17 -1.59 -31.00
C ILE A 102 -24.87 -2.74 -31.76
N SER A 103 -25.64 -3.61 -31.09
CA SER A 103 -26.32 -4.74 -31.75
C SER A 103 -27.67 -4.38 -32.41
N GLY A 104 -28.12 -3.13 -32.31
CA GLY A 104 -29.30 -2.62 -33.01
C GLY A 104 -29.06 -2.16 -34.46
N GLY A 105 -28.52 -3.01 -35.34
CA GLY A 105 -28.05 -2.59 -36.67
C GLY A 105 -28.43 -3.48 -37.86
N GLY A 106 -29.54 -4.22 -37.80
CA GLY A 106 -30.04 -5.05 -38.92
C GLY A 106 -31.31 -4.49 -39.56
N GLY A 107 -31.18 -3.43 -40.36
CA GLY A 107 -32.30 -2.72 -40.98
C GLY A 107 -33.19 -3.60 -41.87
N ARG A 108 -34.49 -3.67 -41.54
CA ARG A 108 -35.55 -4.00 -42.51
C ARG A 108 -35.71 -2.82 -43.46
N GLY A 109 -35.19 -2.95 -44.68
CA GLY A 109 -35.52 -2.05 -45.78
C GLY A 109 -37.01 -2.17 -46.17
N PRO A 110 -37.62 -1.09 -46.69
CA PRO A 110 -39.00 -1.12 -47.13
C PRO A 110 -39.15 -2.01 -48.37
N ARG A 111 -40.14 -2.91 -48.33
CA ARG A 111 -40.51 -3.76 -49.47
C ARG A 111 -41.35 -2.92 -50.43
N ALA A 112 -40.76 -2.55 -51.56
CA ALA A 112 -41.49 -2.03 -52.71
C ALA A 112 -42.10 -3.20 -53.49
N GLU A 113 -43.41 -3.11 -53.73
CA GLU A 113 -44.23 -3.53 -54.88
C GLU A 113 -45.66 -3.87 -54.43
#